data_AF-A0A3A4XQ42-F1
#
_entry.id   AF-A0A3A4XQ42-F1
#
_cell.length_a   1.000
_cell.length_b   1.000
_cell.length_c   1.000
_cell.angle_alpha   90.00
_cell.angle_beta   90.00
_cell.angle_gamma   90.00
#
_symmetry.space_group_name_H-M   'P 1'
#
loop_
_entity.id
_entity.type
_entity.pdbx_description
1 polymer ?
#
loop_
_entity_poly.entity_id
_entity_poly.type
_entity_poly.pdbx_seq_one_letter_code
_entity_poly.pdbx_strand_id
1 'polypeptide(L)'
;MKIHPGDPLPGIPGSVPKAKDGSRSPAFGEVFTKTLHSRPEQVSSIVPAAPIRPPIATSFAGHLYGTTERALDAMERYQRLLGSAGVDLSTVEPAVQELENEIAALEPLMDGVPADDPVLPITRQTLRTAAREIARFYRGDYGDV
;
A
#
# COMPACT_ATOMS: atom_id res chain seq x y z
N MET A 1 -18.28 -18.52 47.83
CA MET A 1 -17.95 -17.08 47.82
C MET A 1 -18.86 -16.40 46.82
N LYS A 2 -19.69 -15.43 47.27
CA LYS A 2 -20.64 -14.69 46.42
C LYS A 2 -19.97 -13.40 45.97
N ILE A 3 -19.85 -13.18 44.67
CA ILE A 3 -19.34 -11.94 44.07
C ILE A 3 -20.57 -11.12 43.67
N HIS A 4 -20.70 -9.90 44.20
CA HIS A 4 -21.83 -9.01 43.91
C HIS A 4 -21.50 -8.12 42.70
N PRO A 5 -22.43 -7.96 41.74
CA PRO A 5 -22.23 -7.08 40.59
C PRO A 5 -22.46 -5.63 41.03
N GLY A 6 -21.42 -5.00 41.56
CA GLY A 6 -21.48 -3.62 42.05
C GLY A 6 -20.21 -3.09 42.70
N ASP A 7 -19.19 -3.93 42.95
CA ASP A 7 -17.94 -3.45 43.52
C ASP A 7 -17.06 -2.77 42.45
N PRO A 8 -16.69 -1.48 42.64
CA PRO A 8 -15.75 -0.80 41.76
C PRO A 8 -14.34 -1.38 41.93
N LEU A 9 -13.68 -1.62 40.79
CA LEU A 9 -12.29 -2.08 40.76
C LEU A 9 -11.36 -1.03 41.41
N PRO A 10 -10.39 -1.44 42.24
CA PRO A 10 -9.44 -0.52 42.85
C PRO A 10 -8.56 0.13 41.78
N GLY A 11 -8.51 1.47 41.84
CA GLY A 11 -7.98 2.34 40.80
C GLY A 11 -6.48 2.27 40.58
N ILE A 12 -6.09 2.51 39.33
CA ILE A 12 -4.71 2.77 38.92
C ILE A 12 -4.48 4.29 38.98
N PRO A 13 -3.50 4.79 39.74
CA PRO A 13 -3.24 6.22 39.85
C PRO A 13 -2.53 6.77 38.60
N GLY A 14 -3.27 7.62 37.87
CA GLY A 14 -2.84 8.91 37.32
C GLY A 14 -1.57 8.99 36.46
N SER A 15 -1.74 9.27 35.17
CA SER A 15 -1.49 10.62 34.62
C SER A 15 -1.88 10.69 33.15
N VAL A 16 -2.85 11.55 32.86
CA VAL A 16 -3.17 11.99 31.50
C VAL A 16 -2.50 13.36 31.31
N PRO A 17 -1.51 13.50 30.42
CA PRO A 17 -1.18 14.78 29.84
C PRO A 17 -1.87 14.90 28.47
N LYS A 18 -2.99 15.64 28.51
CA LYS A 18 -3.27 16.80 27.66
C LYS A 18 -2.83 16.71 26.19
N ALA A 19 -3.81 16.50 25.32
CA ALA A 19 -3.72 16.71 23.88
C ALA A 19 -3.13 18.09 23.56
N LYS A 20 -1.98 18.09 22.89
CA LYS A 20 -1.50 19.22 22.11
C LYS A 20 -0.68 18.72 20.92
N ASP A 21 -1.02 19.29 19.79
CA ASP A 21 -0.42 19.20 18.47
C ASP A 21 -0.59 17.91 17.66
N GLY A 22 -1.20 18.11 16.50
CA GLY A 22 -1.44 17.12 15.47
C GLY A 22 -0.12 16.53 14.96
N SER A 23 0.23 15.39 15.51
CA SER A 23 1.11 14.45 14.82
C SER A 23 0.25 13.69 13.83
N ARG A 24 0.21 14.18 12.58
CA ARG A 24 -0.14 13.34 11.43
C ARG A 24 0.73 12.10 11.55
N SER A 25 0.12 10.94 11.76
CA SER A 25 0.84 9.67 11.65
C SER A 25 1.59 9.69 10.31
N PRO A 26 2.90 9.39 10.28
CA PRO A 26 3.63 9.38 9.03
C PRO A 26 2.89 8.45 8.07
N ALA A 27 2.63 8.93 6.86
CA ALA A 27 2.01 8.10 5.83
C ALA A 27 2.86 6.82 5.72
N PHE A 28 2.21 5.67 5.53
CA PHE A 28 2.91 4.39 5.48
C PHE A 28 4.11 4.40 4.51
N GLY A 29 4.02 5.19 3.42
CA GLY A 29 5.12 5.42 2.48
C GLY A 29 6.38 6.06 3.10
N GLU A 30 6.25 6.96 4.07
CA GLU A 30 7.39 7.55 4.79
C GLU A 30 8.08 6.54 5.71
N VAL A 31 7.30 5.68 6.37
CA VAL A 31 7.85 4.62 7.22
C VAL A 31 8.59 3.59 6.36
N PHE A 32 7.99 3.20 5.24
CA PHE A 32 8.54 2.22 4.30
C PHE A 32 9.85 2.70 3.66
N THR A 33 9.88 3.94 3.16
CA THR A 33 11.11 4.55 2.60
C THR A 33 12.21 4.66 3.64
N LYS A 34 11.88 5.02 4.88
CA LYS A 34 12.85 5.13 5.98
C LYS A 34 13.45 3.78 6.37
N THR A 35 12.68 2.69 6.30
CA THR A 35 13.19 1.34 6.56
C THR A 35 14.12 0.82 5.46
N LEU A 36 13.90 1.20 4.20
CA LEU A 36 14.75 0.76 3.08
C LEU A 36 16.12 1.47 3.03
N HIS A 37 16.18 2.74 3.44
CA HIS A 37 17.43 3.51 3.44
C HIS A 37 18.31 3.25 4.68
N SER A 38 17.79 2.56 5.70
CA SER A 38 18.55 2.23 6.91
C SER A 38 19.30 0.90 6.74
N ARG A 39 20.33 0.87 5.89
CA ARG A 39 21.29 -0.23 5.81
C ARG A 39 22.62 0.21 6.43
N PRO A 40 23.20 -0.54 7.40
CA PRO A 40 24.43 -0.09 8.06
C PRO A 40 25.62 -0.13 7.10
N GLU A 41 26.43 0.92 7.21
CA GLU A 41 27.67 1.12 6.46
C GLU A 41 28.61 -0.09 6.55
N GLN A 42 29.05 -0.57 5.39
CA GLN A 42 30.23 -1.43 5.27
C GLN A 42 31.42 -0.60 4.80
N VAL A 43 32.50 -0.81 5.53
CA VAL A 43 33.77 -0.09 5.51
C VAL A 43 34.49 -0.19 4.15
N SER A 44 35.05 0.93 3.74
CA SER A 44 35.82 1.19 2.52
C SER A 44 36.92 0.17 2.24
N SER A 45 36.97 -0.35 1.01
CA SER A 45 38.19 -0.94 0.43
C SER A 45 38.36 -0.43 -1.00
N ILE A 46 39.50 0.20 -1.25
CA ILE A 46 39.83 0.93 -2.48
C ILE A 46 40.37 -0.08 -3.50
N VAL A 47 39.65 -0.29 -4.60
CA VAL A 47 40.07 -1.07 -5.78
C VAL A 47 39.78 -0.24 -7.04
N PRO A 48 40.64 -0.24 -8.09
CA PRO A 48 40.47 0.64 -9.25
C PRO A 48 39.19 0.31 -10.03
N ALA A 49 38.41 1.36 -10.32
CA ALA A 49 37.10 1.27 -10.93
C ALA A 49 37.16 0.83 -12.41
N ALA A 50 36.66 -0.36 -12.71
CA ALA A 50 36.11 -0.66 -14.03
C ALA A 50 34.89 0.26 -14.28
N PRO A 51 34.56 0.63 -15.54
CA PRO A 51 33.35 1.39 -15.82
C PRO A 51 32.13 0.55 -15.42
N ILE A 52 31.56 0.88 -14.27
CA ILE A 52 30.33 0.30 -13.75
C ILE A 52 29.21 0.69 -14.71
N ARG A 53 28.82 -0.23 -15.59
CA ARG A 53 27.49 -0.17 -16.22
C ARG A 53 26.47 -0.40 -15.10
N PRO A 54 25.50 0.50 -14.86
CA PRO A 54 24.44 0.21 -13.92
C PRO A 54 23.69 -1.06 -14.38
N PRO A 55 23.33 -1.98 -13.47
CA PRO A 55 22.55 -3.15 -13.84
C PRO A 55 21.17 -2.69 -14.34
N ILE A 56 20.85 -3.02 -15.59
CA ILE A 56 19.58 -2.68 -16.27
C ILE A 56 18.34 -3.18 -15.46
N ALA A 57 18.53 -4.17 -14.57
CA ALA A 57 17.51 -4.68 -13.67
C ALA A 57 16.91 -3.62 -12.71
N THR A 58 17.64 -2.56 -12.35
CA THR A 58 17.10 -1.51 -11.47
C THR A 58 16.02 -0.66 -12.15
N SER A 59 16.02 -0.58 -13.48
CA SER A 59 15.00 0.17 -14.22
C SER A 59 13.65 -0.56 -14.19
N PHE A 60 13.62 -1.86 -14.47
CA PHE A 60 12.37 -2.64 -14.45
C PHE A 60 11.76 -2.71 -13.05
N ALA A 61 12.57 -2.99 -12.03
CA ALA A 61 12.09 -2.99 -10.65
C ALA A 61 11.55 -1.61 -10.25
N GLY A 62 12.26 -0.53 -10.55
CA GLY A 62 11.81 0.84 -10.26
C GLY A 62 10.50 1.21 -10.98
N HIS A 63 10.35 0.84 -12.25
CA HIS A 63 9.10 1.03 -13.00
C HIS A 63 7.95 0.20 -12.44
N LEU A 64 8.23 -1.03 -12.02
CA LEU A 64 7.25 -1.90 -11.38
C LEU A 64 6.80 -1.30 -10.04
N TYR A 65 7.73 -0.82 -9.21
CA TYR A 65 7.43 -0.11 -7.97
C TYR A 65 6.48 1.08 -8.21
N GLY A 66 6.85 1.99 -9.11
CA GLY A 66 6.04 3.18 -9.36
C GLY A 66 4.67 2.86 -9.97
N THR A 67 4.57 1.80 -10.77
CA THR A 67 3.27 1.37 -11.34
C THR A 67 2.42 0.67 -10.29
N THR A 68 3.01 -0.12 -9.39
CA THR A 68 2.29 -0.74 -8.27
C THR A 68 1.76 0.31 -7.30
N GLU A 69 2.50 1.38 -7.05
CA GLU A 69 2.05 2.53 -6.26
C GLU A 69 0.84 3.22 -6.89
N ARG A 70 0.89 3.53 -8.19
CA ARG A 70 -0.27 4.12 -8.89
C ARG A 70 -1.50 3.22 -8.88
N ALA A 71 -1.32 1.91 -9.02
CA ALA A 71 -2.42 0.95 -8.90
C ALA A 71 -3.04 0.93 -7.48
N LEU A 72 -2.22 1.06 -6.44
CA LEU A 72 -2.69 1.19 -5.05
C LEU A 72 -3.47 2.50 -4.85
N ASP A 73 -2.97 3.61 -5.37
CA ASP A 73 -3.64 4.92 -5.30
C ASP A 73 -4.97 4.92 -6.07
N ALA A 74 -5.04 4.22 -7.22
CA ALA A 74 -6.27 4.02 -7.97
C ALA A 74 -7.29 3.18 -7.15
N MET A 75 -6.85 2.11 -6.49
CA MET A 75 -7.72 1.33 -5.58
C MET A 75 -8.22 2.17 -4.41
N GLU A 76 -7.39 3.02 -3.82
CA GLU A 76 -7.81 3.88 -2.70
C GLU A 76 -8.89 4.89 -3.15
N ARG A 77 -8.70 5.51 -4.32
CA ARG A 77 -9.70 6.41 -4.89
C ARG A 77 -11.01 5.69 -5.18
N TYR A 78 -10.94 4.52 -5.78
CA TYR A 78 -12.08 3.65 -6.01
C TYR A 78 -12.84 3.34 -4.70
N GLN A 79 -12.13 2.88 -3.66
CA GLN A 79 -12.74 2.57 -2.36
C GLN A 79 -13.38 3.80 -1.70
N ARG A 80 -12.76 4.97 -1.83
CA ARG A 80 -13.28 6.23 -1.27
C ARG A 80 -14.60 6.65 -1.93
N LEU A 81 -14.72 6.45 -3.24
CA LEU A 81 -15.95 6.71 -3.97
C LEU A 81 -17.05 5.74 -3.54
N LEU A 82 -16.74 4.44 -3.40
CA LEU A 82 -17.71 3.45 -2.89
C LEU A 82 -18.15 3.71 -1.44
N GLY A 83 -17.24 4.18 -0.58
CA GLY A 83 -17.56 4.49 0.82
C GLY A 83 -18.36 5.78 1.02
N SER A 84 -18.58 6.56 -0.05
CA SER A 84 -19.32 7.80 0.01
C SER A 84 -20.82 7.52 -0.22
N ALA A 85 -21.65 7.86 0.77
CA ALA A 85 -23.10 7.63 0.70
C ALA A 85 -23.73 8.40 -0.48
N GLY A 86 -24.56 7.72 -1.28
CA GLY A 86 -25.33 8.32 -2.38
C GLY A 86 -24.56 8.53 -3.68
N VAL A 87 -23.39 7.91 -3.84
CA VAL A 87 -22.62 7.91 -5.09
C VAL A 87 -23.27 6.96 -6.10
N ASP A 88 -23.57 7.46 -7.30
CA ASP A 88 -24.09 6.65 -8.40
C ASP A 88 -22.96 5.81 -9.04
N LEU A 89 -23.25 4.62 -9.55
CA LEU A 89 -22.26 3.76 -10.20
C LEU A 89 -21.55 4.48 -11.36
N SER A 90 -22.26 5.36 -12.07
CA SER A 90 -21.69 6.19 -13.15
C SER A 90 -20.55 7.11 -12.67
N THR A 91 -20.54 7.48 -11.40
CA THR A 91 -19.49 8.33 -10.80
C THR A 91 -18.29 7.52 -10.30
N VAL A 92 -18.45 6.20 -10.13
CA VAL A 92 -17.39 5.26 -9.75
C VAL A 92 -16.68 4.70 -10.98
N GLU A 93 -17.38 4.58 -12.12
CA GLU A 93 -16.86 4.05 -13.38
C GLU A 93 -15.52 4.65 -13.83
N PRO A 94 -15.28 5.98 -13.75
CA PRO A 94 -13.97 6.54 -14.13
C PRO A 94 -12.82 6.03 -13.26
N ALA A 95 -13.05 5.80 -11.97
CA ALA A 95 -12.03 5.26 -11.06
C ALA A 95 -11.78 3.76 -11.31
N VAL A 96 -12.80 3.01 -11.75
CA VAL A 96 -12.64 1.62 -12.20
C VAL A 96 -11.80 1.57 -13.46
N GLN A 97 -12.09 2.43 -14.45
CA GLN A 97 -11.32 2.48 -15.69
C GLN A 97 -9.85 2.85 -15.44
N GLU A 98 -9.60 3.76 -14.50
CA GLU A 98 -8.25 4.09 -14.08
C GLU A 98 -7.53 2.90 -13.42
N LEU A 99 -8.23 2.19 -12.53
CA LEU A 99 -7.68 0.99 -11.90
C LEU A 99 -7.34 -0.09 -12.94
N GLU A 100 -8.22 -0.31 -13.93
CA GLU A 100 -7.97 -1.23 -15.05
C GLU A 100 -6.70 -0.88 -15.82
N ASN A 101 -6.53 0.40 -16.14
CA ASN A 101 -5.36 0.88 -16.88
C ASN A 101 -4.06 0.64 -16.10
N GLU A 102 -4.05 0.93 -14.81
CA GLU A 102 -2.85 0.75 -13.99
C GLU A 102 -2.51 -0.74 -13.81
N ILE A 103 -3.49 -1.63 -13.64
CA ILE A 103 -3.19 -3.06 -13.51
C ILE A 103 -2.78 -3.71 -14.83
N ALA A 104 -3.31 -3.25 -15.96
CA ALA A 104 -2.86 -3.70 -17.29
C ALA A 104 -1.39 -3.32 -17.54
N ALA A 105 -0.91 -2.22 -16.95
CA ALA A 105 0.48 -1.80 -17.04
C ALA A 105 1.43 -2.63 -16.17
N LEU A 106 0.93 -3.38 -15.17
CA LEU A 106 1.76 -4.18 -14.26
C LEU A 106 2.27 -5.47 -14.89
N GLU A 107 1.43 -6.19 -15.63
CA GLU A 107 1.77 -7.49 -16.22
C GLU A 107 3.08 -7.49 -17.02
N PRO A 108 3.29 -6.59 -18.02
CA PRO A 108 4.52 -6.61 -18.81
C PRO A 108 5.77 -6.22 -18.01
N LEU A 109 5.62 -5.49 -16.92
CA LEU A 109 6.74 -5.08 -16.06
C LEU A 109 7.20 -6.21 -15.14
N MET A 110 6.29 -7.11 -14.75
CA MET A 110 6.61 -8.25 -13.88
C MET A 110 7.54 -9.27 -14.55
N ASP A 111 7.46 -9.45 -15.87
CA ASP A 111 8.30 -10.38 -16.63
C ASP A 111 9.78 -9.91 -16.68
N GLY A 112 10.02 -8.62 -16.52
CA GLY A 112 11.36 -8.02 -16.54
C GLY A 112 12.07 -7.98 -15.18
N VAL A 113 11.42 -8.42 -14.10
CA VAL A 113 11.92 -8.32 -12.73
C VAL A 113 12.37 -9.69 -12.20
N PRO A 114 13.51 -9.79 -11.49
CA PRO A 114 13.97 -11.04 -10.88
C PRO A 114 12.89 -11.67 -9.98
N ALA A 115 12.75 -13.00 -10.04
CA ALA A 115 11.68 -13.71 -9.34
C ALA A 115 11.74 -13.59 -7.80
N ASP A 116 12.91 -13.25 -7.25
CA ASP A 116 13.20 -13.03 -5.83
C ASP A 116 13.04 -11.56 -5.39
N ASP A 117 12.67 -10.65 -6.31
CA ASP A 117 12.46 -9.25 -5.97
C ASP A 117 11.26 -9.07 -5.01
N PRO A 118 11.43 -8.33 -3.89
CA PRO A 118 10.38 -8.13 -2.90
C PRO A 118 9.15 -7.37 -3.41
N VAL A 119 9.22 -6.67 -4.55
CA VAL A 119 8.05 -5.97 -5.13
C VAL A 119 7.06 -6.92 -5.80
N LEU A 120 7.52 -8.07 -6.30
CA LEU A 120 6.67 -9.03 -7.00
C LEU A 120 5.51 -9.57 -6.17
N PRO A 121 5.68 -10.04 -4.91
CA PRO A 121 4.55 -10.52 -4.12
C PRO A 121 3.50 -9.43 -3.86
N ILE A 122 3.93 -8.20 -3.63
CA ILE A 122 3.03 -7.06 -3.44
C ILE A 122 2.25 -6.80 -4.73
N THR A 123 2.96 -6.71 -5.86
CA THR A 123 2.34 -6.47 -7.17
C THR A 123 1.34 -7.56 -7.54
N ARG A 124 1.68 -8.83 -7.32
CA ARG A 124 0.78 -9.98 -7.54
C ARG A 124 -0.47 -9.90 -6.66
N GLN A 125 -0.34 -9.40 -5.44
CA GLN A 125 -1.49 -9.23 -4.54
C GLN A 125 -2.36 -8.05 -4.97
N THR A 126 -1.74 -6.94 -5.37
CA THR A 126 -2.42 -5.77 -5.95
C THR A 126 -3.26 -6.18 -7.16
N LEU A 127 -2.64 -6.87 -8.14
CA LEU A 127 -3.32 -7.32 -9.35
C LEU A 127 -4.52 -8.24 -9.05
N ARG A 128 -4.34 -9.23 -8.16
CA ARG A 128 -5.44 -10.14 -7.77
C ARG A 128 -6.58 -9.44 -7.04
N THR A 129 -6.26 -8.45 -6.21
CA THR A 129 -7.27 -7.67 -5.47
C THR A 129 -8.05 -6.77 -6.42
N ALA A 130 -7.33 -5.99 -7.23
CA ALA A 130 -7.93 -5.09 -8.20
C ALA A 130 -8.82 -5.83 -9.22
N ALA A 131 -8.36 -6.94 -9.79
CA ALA A 131 -9.14 -7.74 -10.73
C ALA A 131 -10.46 -8.26 -10.11
N ARG A 132 -10.45 -8.58 -8.81
CA ARG A 132 -11.66 -8.98 -8.09
C ARG A 132 -12.63 -7.82 -7.91
N GLU A 133 -12.15 -6.66 -7.52
CA GLU A 133 -12.98 -5.47 -7.32
C GLU A 133 -13.57 -4.96 -8.64
N ILE A 134 -12.79 -4.93 -9.72
CA ILE A 134 -13.28 -4.64 -11.07
C ILE A 134 -14.39 -5.63 -11.47
N ALA A 135 -14.16 -6.93 -11.24
CA ALA A 135 -15.18 -7.95 -11.54
C ALA A 135 -16.45 -7.81 -10.69
N ARG A 136 -16.34 -7.34 -9.44
CA ARG A 136 -17.50 -7.03 -8.58
C ARG A 136 -18.26 -5.81 -9.09
N PHE A 137 -17.54 -4.79 -9.58
CA PHE A 137 -18.13 -3.58 -10.12
C PHE A 137 -19.02 -3.89 -11.32
N TYR A 138 -18.51 -4.64 -12.29
CA TYR A 138 -19.31 -5.01 -13.46
C TYR A 138 -20.47 -5.96 -13.18
N ARG A 139 -20.43 -6.71 -12.08
CA ARG A 139 -21.57 -7.53 -11.63
C ARG A 139 -22.64 -6.71 -10.90
N GLY A 140 -22.27 -5.56 -10.35
CA GLY A 140 -23.14 -4.78 -9.48
C GLY A 140 -23.27 -5.35 -8.06
N ASP A 141 -22.29 -6.14 -7.60
CA ASP A 141 -22.31 -6.86 -6.30
C ASP A 141 -22.17 -5.92 -5.06
N TYR A 142 -22.33 -4.60 -5.23
CA TYR A 142 -22.20 -3.60 -4.17
C TYR A 142 -23.52 -3.33 -3.41
N GLY A 143 -24.59 -4.11 -3.67
CA GLY A 143 -25.93 -3.92 -3.09
C GLY A 143 -26.28 -4.74 -1.84
N ASP A 144 -25.45 -5.70 -1.41
CA ASP A 144 -25.79 -6.70 -0.38
C ASP A 144 -24.92 -6.64 0.90
N VAL A 145 -24.52 -5.45 1.37
CA VAL A 145 -23.77 -5.28 2.64
C VAL A 145 -24.54 -4.48 3.67
#